data_AF-A0A9D8AWH6-F1
#
_entry.id   AF-A0A9D8AWH6-F1
#
_cell.length_a   1.000
_cell.length_b   1.000
_cell.length_c   1.000
_cell.angle_alpha   90.00
_cell.angle_beta   90.00
_cell.angle_gamma   90.00
#
_symmetry.space_group_name_H-M   'P 1'
#
loop_
_entity.id
_entity.type
_entity.pdbx_description
1 polymer ?
#
loop_
_entity_poly.entity_id
_entity_poly.type
_entity_poly.pdbx_seq_one_letter_code
_entity_poly.pdbx_strand_id
1 'polypeptide(L)' 'KEEVVQAVEQGRFHIWSVSSIEEGIEILTGVKAGLLQADGTFEEGTVNDLANKRLCELAGAMRKYGGASLTSEHG' A
#
# COMPACT_ATOMS: atom_id res chain seq x y z
N LYS A 1 -22.92 -23.94 5.19
CA LYS A 1 -22.38 -23.27 6.40
C LYS A 1 -21.31 -24.11 7.11
N GLU A 2 -21.17 -25.41 6.79
CA GLU A 2 -20.14 -26.30 7.38
C GLU A 2 -18.78 -26.29 6.67
N GLU A 3 -18.71 -25.85 5.40
CA GLU A 3 -17.46 -25.88 4.61
C GLU A 3 -16.33 -25.01 5.18
N VAL A 4 -16.67 -23.88 5.79
CA VAL A 4 -15.68 -22.94 6.33
C VAL A 4 -15.00 -23.53 7.57
N VAL A 5 -15.73 -24.32 8.37
CA VAL A 5 -15.23 -24.92 9.62
C VAL A 5 -14.21 -26.03 9.31
N GLN A 6 -14.50 -26.90 8.34
CA GLN A 6 -13.54 -27.94 7.91
C GLN A 6 -12.26 -27.36 7.28
N ALA A 7 -12.35 -26.23 6.57
CA ALA A 7 -11.17 -25.60 5.98
C ALA A 7 -10.20 -25.01 7.02
N VAL A 8 -10.74 -24.54 8.16
CA VAL A 8 -9.95 -24.05 9.30
C VAL A 8 -9.28 -25.21 10.04
N GLU A 9 -9.98 -26.32 10.27
CA GLU A 9 -9.45 -27.53 10.92
C GLU A 9 -8.29 -28.16 10.13
N GLN A 10 -8.29 -28.03 8.80
CA GLN A 10 -7.24 -28.51 7.91
C GLN A 10 -6.04 -27.55 7.80
N GLY A 11 -5.98 -26.47 8.58
CA GLY A 11 -4.86 -25.52 8.58
C GLY A 11 -4.72 -24.70 7.30
N ARG A 12 -5.76 -24.66 6.45
CA ARG A 12 -5.74 -23.94 5.15
C ARG A 12 -6.06 -22.45 5.29
N PHE A 13 -6.45 -22.01 6.48
CA PHE A 13 -6.76 -20.62 6.80
C PHE A 13 -6.07 -20.24 8.11
N HIS A 14 -5.18 -19.24 8.03
CA HIS A 14 -4.59 -18.61 9.21
C HIS A 14 -5.41 -17.36 9.55
N ILE A 15 -6.13 -17.41 10.66
CA ILE A 15 -6.81 -16.23 11.22
C ILE A 15 -5.79 -15.50 12.09
N TRP A 16 -5.28 -14.38 11.59
CA TRP A 16 -4.39 -13.49 12.34
C TRP A 16 -5.22 -12.38 12.98
N SER A 17 -5.38 -12.40 14.30
CA SER A 17 -5.93 -11.26 15.02
C SER A 17 -4.84 -10.20 15.17
N VAL A 18 -4.83 -9.22 14.29
CA VAL A 18 -3.93 -8.07 14.40
C VAL A 18 -4.67 -6.89 15.03
N SER A 19 -3.98 -6.16 15.88
CA SER A 19 -4.50 -5.02 16.63
C SER A 19 -4.66 -3.79 15.73
N SER A 20 -3.91 -3.73 14.62
CA SER A 20 -3.97 -2.66 13.63
C SER A 20 -3.56 -3.13 12.23
N ILE A 21 -3.84 -2.30 11.21
CA ILE A 21 -3.49 -2.60 9.81
C ILE A 21 -1.96 -2.70 9.64
N GLU A 22 -1.21 -1.90 10.40
CA GLU A 22 0.25 -1.88 10.42
C GLU A 22 0.81 -3.23 10.85
N GLU A 23 0.28 -3.82 11.92
CA GLU A 23 0.71 -5.16 12.36
C GLU A 23 0.40 -6.24 11.31
N GLY A 24 -0.76 -6.14 10.65
CA GLY A 24 -1.14 -7.04 9.56
C GLY A 24 -0.21 -6.96 8.36
N ILE A 25 0.16 -5.76 7.93
CA ILE A 25 1.01 -5.58 6.75
C ILE A 25 2.45 -6.02 7.01
N GLU A 26 2.94 -5.86 8.24
CA GLU A 26 4.25 -6.37 8.65
C GLU A 26 4.32 -7.90 8.60
N ILE A 27 3.28 -8.58 9.10
CA ILE A 27 3.19 -10.05 9.06
C ILE A 27 3.16 -10.55 7.62
N LEU A 28 2.42 -9.88 6.73
CA LEU A 28 2.24 -10.33 5.35
C LEU A 28 3.47 -10.06 4.47
N THR A 29 4.20 -8.97 4.72
CA THR A 29 5.29 -8.52 3.85
C THR A 29 6.68 -8.81 4.41
N GLY A 30 6.80 -9.03 5.73
CA GLY A 30 8.08 -9.15 6.43
C GLY A 30 8.85 -7.82 6.54
N VAL A 31 8.23 -6.71 6.16
CA VAL A 31 8.81 -5.37 6.17
C VAL A 31 8.01 -4.50 7.12
N LYS A 32 8.68 -3.65 7.90
CA LYS A 32 8.01 -2.69 8.81
C LYS A 32 7.00 -1.83 8.05
N ALA A 33 5.85 -1.55 8.66
CA ALA A 33 4.84 -0.66 8.08
C ALA A 33 5.39 0.76 7.92
N GLY A 34 6.10 1.24 8.95
CA GLY A 34 6.76 2.54 9.01
C GLY A 34 5.87 3.68 9.45
N LEU A 35 6.40 4.55 10.31
CA LEU A 35 5.70 5.68 10.89
C LEU A 35 5.92 6.97 10.09
N LEU A 36 4.92 7.86 10.18
CA LEU A 36 5.04 9.23 9.69
C LEU A 36 5.95 10.02 10.62
N GLN A 37 6.98 10.63 10.05
CA GLN A 37 7.96 11.46 10.73
C GLN A 37 7.46 12.92 10.82
N ALA A 38 8.09 13.69 11.70
CA ALA A 38 7.71 15.09 11.93
C ALA A 38 7.89 16.00 10.69
N ASP A 39 8.76 15.60 9.76
CA ASP A 39 8.99 16.30 8.49
C ASP A 39 7.99 15.92 7.39
N GLY A 40 7.03 15.02 7.69
CA GLY A 40 6.02 14.53 6.76
C GLY A 40 6.49 13.38 5.86
N THR A 41 7.69 12.84 6.07
CA THR A 41 8.18 11.63 5.39
C THR A 41 7.88 10.36 6.18
N PHE A 42 7.95 9.18 5.55
CA PHE A 42 7.88 7.89 6.27
C PHE A 42 9.28 7.35 6.52
N GLU A 43 9.43 6.50 7.54
CA GLU A 43 10.68 5.79 7.80
C GLU A 43 11.19 5.07 6.54
N GLU A 44 12.45 5.28 6.17
CA GLU A 44 12.98 4.77 4.90
C GLU A 44 12.98 3.23 4.83
N GLY A 45 12.59 2.68 3.68
CA GLY A 45 12.59 1.24 3.43
C GLY A 45 11.41 0.49 4.04
N THR A 46 10.45 1.21 4.59
CA THR A 46 9.18 0.66 5.12
C THR A 46 8.11 0.58 4.04
N VAL A 47 7.04 -0.16 4.31
CA VAL A 47 5.90 -0.30 3.38
C VAL A 47 5.30 1.06 3.04
N ASN A 48 5.11 1.93 4.04
CA ASN A 48 4.53 3.26 3.84
C ASN A 48 5.47 4.20 3.05
N ASP A 49 6.79 4.10 3.23
CA ASP A 49 7.76 4.84 2.41
C ASP A 49 7.69 4.40 0.93
N LEU A 50 7.69 3.10 0.68
CA LEU A 50 7.57 2.55 -0.69
C LEU A 50 6.24 2.94 -1.35
N ALA A 51 5.14 2.88 -0.60
CA ALA A 51 3.82 3.30 -1.08
C ALA A 51 3.79 4.80 -1.40
N ASN A 52 4.33 5.64 -0.50
CA ASN A 52 4.39 7.08 -0.70
C ASN A 52 5.23 7.45 -1.93
N LYS A 53 6.43 6.85 -2.08
CA LYS A 53 7.28 7.02 -3.28
C LYS A 53 6.49 6.68 -4.55
N ARG A 54 5.79 5.55 -4.56
CA ARG A 54 4.98 5.14 -5.72
C ARG A 54 3.84 6.10 -6.03
N LEU A 55 3.16 6.62 -5.02
CA LEU A 55 2.11 7.64 -5.19
C LEU A 55 2.68 8.94 -5.75
N CYS A 56 3.84 9.40 -5.26
CA CYS A 56 4.52 10.58 -5.78
C CYS A 56 4.93 10.40 -7.26
N GLU A 57 5.46 9.24 -7.64
CA GLU A 57 5.78 8.91 -9.03
C GLU A 57 4.54 8.98 -9.93
N LEU A 58 3.44 8.35 -9.51
CA LEU A 58 2.18 8.35 -10.25
C LEU A 58 1.61 9.76 -10.38
N ALA A 59 1.62 10.55 -9.31
CA ALA A 59 1.20 11.94 -9.35
C ALA A 59 2.07 12.79 -10.27
N GLY A 60 3.39 12.55 -10.28
CA GLY A 60 4.33 13.16 -11.21
C GLY A 60 4.02 12.82 -12.66
N ALA A 61 3.78 11.53 -12.95
CA ALA A 61 3.36 11.07 -14.27
C ALA A 61 2.03 11.70 -14.70
N MET A 62 1.01 11.70 -13.83
CA MET A 62 -0.29 12.32 -14.10
C MET A 62 -0.17 13.82 -14.40
N ARG A 63 0.69 14.57 -13.70
CA ARG A 63 0.96 15.97 -14.05
C ARG A 63 1.62 16.10 -15.43
N LYS A 64 2.58 15.24 -15.75
CA LYS A 64 3.27 15.24 -17.04
C LYS A 64 2.34 14.92 -18.21
N TYR A 65 1.36 14.02 -18.02
CA TYR A 65 0.40 13.64 -19.05
C TYR A 65 -0.85 14.55 -19.09
N GLY A 66 -1.35 15.02 -17.95
CA GLY A 66 -2.48 15.94 -17.86
C GLY A 66 -2.16 17.36 -18.37
N GLY A 67 -0.88 17.76 -18.40
CA GLY A 67 -0.44 18.99 -19.04
C GLY A 67 -0.34 18.92 -20.57
N ALA A 68 -0.28 17.73 -21.16
CA ALA A 68 -0.14 17.54 -22.61
C ALA A 68 -1.50 17.53 -23.36
N SER A 69 -2.62 17.48 -22.64
CA SER A 69 -3.97 17.41 -23.23
C SER A 69 -4.62 18.78 -23.51
N LEU A 70 -3.93 19.90 -23.22
CA LEU A 70 -4.46 21.26 -23.41
C LEU A 70 -3.74 22.09 -24.50
N THR A 71 -2.86 21.48 -25.30
CA THR A 71 -2.23 22.14 -26.44
C THR A 71 -2.49 21.37 -27.73
N SER A 72 -3.75 21.33 -28.17
CA SER A 72 -4.12 20.85 -29.50
C SER A 72 -5.35 21.61 -30.00
N GLU A 73 -5.27 22.94 -30.05
CA GLU A 73 -6.09 23.74 -30.97
C GLU A 73 -5.23 24.88 -31.51
N HIS A 74 -5.32 25.09 -32.83
CA HIS A 74 -4.78 26.16 -33.69
C HIS A 74 -3.66 25.74 -34.65
N GLY A 75 -4.11 25.38 -35.85
CA GLY A 75 -3.35 25.20 -37.09
C GLY A 75 -4.31 24.87 -38.21
#